data_AF-A0A1E1WFV1-F1
#
_entry.id   AF-A0A1E1WFV1-F1
#
_cell.length_a   1.000
_cell.length_b   1.000
_cell.length_c   1.000
_cell.angle_alpha   90.00
_cell.angle_beta   90.00
_cell.angle_gamma   90.00
#
_symmetry.space_group_name_H-M   'P 1'
#
loop_
_entity.id
_entity.type
_entity.pdbx_description
1 polymer ?
#
loop_
_entity_poly.entity_id
_entity_poly.type
_entity_poly.pdbx_seq_one_letter_code
_entity_poly.pdbx_strand_id
1 'polypeptide(L)'
;MHGVRRADYACYRQARRAGYRGTFRALLTSRIQNLDSTVRYSDRHLPVVNSEGDVLFKSFSDIFDGNGGVMAGTPRIYSFSGKNIMTDPHWPQKLIWHGSHAGGERALDTFCEEWQSSEPTSRGMASSLYSHKLLSQERYSCNNHFAVLCIEATSTVNARRKRDTIRYNSTGLLDDEDYLYNAEEYQQLLNEIFAQPFRET
;
A
#
# COMPACT_ATOMS: atom_id res chain seq x y z
N MET A 1 7.49 -17.57 3.39
CA MET A 1 7.66 -16.23 3.99
C MET A 1 7.48 -16.25 5.52
N HIS A 2 6.85 -17.28 6.11
CA HIS A 2 6.53 -17.37 7.53
C HIS A 2 5.59 -16.24 7.99
N GLY A 3 4.59 -15.94 7.17
CA GLY A 3 3.57 -14.94 7.47
C GLY A 3 3.90 -13.53 6.96
N VAL A 4 2.84 -12.73 6.82
CA VAL A 4 2.92 -11.33 6.33
C VAL A 4 3.80 -10.45 7.23
N ARG A 5 3.81 -10.68 8.55
CA ARG A 5 4.62 -9.88 9.49
C ARG A 5 6.12 -9.98 9.21
N ARG A 6 6.59 -11.17 8.80
CA ARG A 6 8.00 -11.37 8.45
C ARG A 6 8.33 -10.76 7.09
N ALA A 7 7.39 -10.75 6.16
CA ALA A 7 7.51 -10.03 4.89
C ALA A 7 7.59 -8.52 5.12
N ASP A 8 6.70 -7.96 5.96
CA ASP A 8 6.72 -6.55 6.40
C ASP A 8 8.08 -6.19 7.03
N TYR A 9 8.57 -7.03 7.95
CA TYR A 9 9.88 -6.82 8.58
C TYR A 9 11.04 -6.88 7.56
N ALA A 10 10.97 -7.76 6.56
CA ALA A 10 11.96 -7.84 5.51
C ALA A 10 11.97 -6.57 4.64
N CYS A 11 10.79 -6.03 4.28
CA CYS A 11 10.66 -4.76 3.59
C CYS A 11 11.27 -3.61 4.39
N TYR A 12 10.88 -3.47 5.66
CA TYR A 12 11.43 -2.46 6.57
C TYR A 12 12.96 -2.53 6.63
N ARG A 13 13.52 -3.71 6.89
CA ARG A 13 14.97 -3.89 7.09
C ARG A 13 15.76 -3.60 5.81
N GLN A 14 15.29 -4.06 4.66
CA GLN A 14 15.97 -3.83 3.38
C GLN A 14 15.89 -2.37 2.95
N ALA A 15 14.73 -1.73 3.10
CA ALA A 15 14.56 -0.31 2.85
C ALA A 15 15.55 0.54 3.67
N ARG A 16 15.69 0.24 4.97
CA ARG A 16 16.63 0.96 5.86
C ARG A 16 18.09 0.77 5.44
N ARG A 17 18.49 -0.45 5.06
CA ARG A 17 19.84 -0.73 4.56
C ARG A 17 20.15 0.02 3.26
N ALA A 18 19.14 0.24 2.43
CA ALA A 18 19.25 1.04 1.21
C ALA A 18 19.09 2.55 1.44
N GLY A 19 18.99 3.01 2.69
CA GLY A 19 18.92 4.44 3.04
C GLY A 19 17.53 5.08 2.96
N TYR A 20 16.48 4.32 2.65
CA TYR A 20 15.12 4.84 2.63
C TYR A 20 14.62 5.18 4.05
N ARG A 21 13.99 6.34 4.17
CA ARG A 21 13.47 6.85 5.45
C ARG A 21 11.99 6.55 5.70
N GLY A 22 11.25 6.21 4.65
CA GLY A 22 9.84 5.86 4.69
C GLY A 22 9.53 4.58 5.47
N THR A 23 8.23 4.33 5.67
CA THR A 23 7.73 3.11 6.30
C THR A 23 7.32 2.12 5.22
N PHE A 24 8.15 1.12 4.95
CA PHE A 24 7.89 0.13 3.91
C PHE A 24 7.19 -1.11 4.48
N ARG A 25 6.11 -1.53 3.81
CA ARG A 25 5.35 -2.76 4.09
C ARG A 25 5.34 -3.65 2.87
N ALA A 26 5.14 -4.95 3.05
CA ALA A 26 4.95 -5.88 1.96
C ALA A 26 3.62 -5.59 1.25
N LEU A 27 3.65 -5.57 -0.07
CA LEU A 27 2.45 -5.48 -0.90
C LEU A 27 1.85 -6.88 -1.07
N LEU A 28 1.36 -7.42 0.05
CA LEU A 28 0.71 -8.71 0.17
C LEU A 28 -0.58 -8.56 0.96
N THR A 29 -1.61 -9.31 0.58
CA THR A 29 -2.81 -9.40 1.41
C THR A 29 -2.51 -10.07 2.76
N SER A 30 -3.40 -9.94 3.73
CA SER A 30 -3.36 -10.74 4.96
C SER A 30 -4.77 -11.20 5.36
N ARG A 31 -4.86 -12.00 6.41
CA ARG A 31 -6.16 -12.45 6.94
C ARG A 31 -7.07 -11.28 7.32
N ILE A 32 -6.53 -10.17 7.81
CA ILE A 32 -7.32 -9.06 8.37
C ILE A 32 -7.21 -7.75 7.58
N GLN A 33 -6.38 -7.71 6.54
CA GLN A 33 -6.10 -6.50 5.78
C GLN A 33 -6.12 -6.79 4.28
N ASN A 34 -6.99 -6.09 3.55
CA ASN A 34 -7.00 -6.08 2.08
C ASN A 34 -5.77 -5.37 1.53
N LEU A 35 -5.39 -5.68 0.29
CA LEU A 35 -4.20 -5.12 -0.34
C LEU A 35 -4.34 -3.62 -0.67
N ASP A 36 -5.55 -3.19 -1.06
CA ASP A 36 -5.92 -1.79 -1.30
C ASP A 36 -5.87 -0.90 -0.04
N SER A 37 -5.72 -1.54 1.12
CA SER A 37 -5.68 -0.86 2.41
C SER A 37 -4.28 -0.77 3.02
N THR A 38 -3.24 -1.28 2.33
CA THR A 38 -1.86 -1.29 2.83
C THR A 38 -1.30 0.12 2.99
N VAL A 39 -1.67 1.05 2.11
CA VAL A 39 -1.30 2.47 2.19
C VAL A 39 -2.35 3.25 2.97
N ARG A 40 -1.89 4.19 3.81
CA ARG A 40 -2.73 5.10 4.58
C ARG A 40 -3.73 5.81 3.68
N TYR A 41 -5.00 5.85 4.09
CA TYR A 41 -6.10 6.40 3.28
C TYR A 41 -5.78 7.78 2.66
N SER A 42 -5.24 8.71 3.45
CA SER A 42 -4.89 10.06 2.98
C SER A 42 -3.80 10.09 1.91
N ASP A 43 -3.02 9.03 1.76
CA ASP A 43 -1.88 8.96 0.84
C ASP A 43 -2.22 8.15 -0.43
N ARG A 44 -3.41 7.53 -0.51
CA ARG A 44 -3.74 6.63 -1.64
C ARG A 44 -3.91 7.35 -2.99
N HIS A 45 -4.13 8.66 -2.97
CA HIS A 45 -4.21 9.50 -4.17
C HIS A 45 -2.82 9.85 -4.75
N LEU A 46 -1.74 9.55 -4.03
CA LEU A 46 -0.38 9.89 -4.47
C LEU A 46 0.11 8.93 -5.56
N PRO A 47 0.94 9.40 -6.51
CA PRO A 47 1.50 8.56 -7.55
C PRO A 47 2.44 7.50 -6.95
N VAL A 48 2.43 6.32 -7.56
CA VAL A 48 3.31 5.21 -7.17
C VAL A 48 4.51 5.21 -8.10
N VAL A 49 5.70 5.34 -7.52
CA VAL A 49 6.97 5.43 -8.24
C VAL A 49 7.89 4.26 -7.91
N ASN A 50 8.85 3.97 -8.80
CA ASN A 50 9.96 3.06 -8.51
C ASN A 50 11.09 3.76 -7.72
N SER A 51 12.19 3.04 -7.44
CA SER A 51 13.35 3.59 -6.72
C SER A 51 14.07 4.72 -7.45
N GLU A 52 13.95 4.77 -8.78
CA GLU A 52 14.57 5.77 -9.66
C GLU A 52 13.68 7.00 -9.87
N GLY A 53 12.46 7.00 -9.32
CA GLY A 53 11.50 8.10 -9.44
C GLY A 53 10.58 8.02 -10.67
N ASP A 54 10.64 6.95 -11.45
CA ASP A 54 9.70 6.74 -12.55
C ASP A 54 8.31 6.42 -12.00
N VAL A 55 7.29 7.07 -12.57
CA VAL A 55 5.88 6.77 -12.27
C VAL A 55 5.49 5.41 -12.85
N LEU A 56 4.99 4.52 -11.98
CA LEU A 56 4.44 3.22 -12.34
C LEU A 56 2.91 3.28 -12.46
N PHE A 57 2.26 3.99 -11.52
CA PHE A 57 0.82 4.20 -11.47
C PHE A 57 0.50 5.65 -11.11
N LYS A 58 -0.60 6.17 -11.68
CA LYS A 58 -1.08 7.54 -11.44
C LYS A 58 -1.43 7.79 -9.97
N SER A 59 -2.02 6.79 -9.31
CA SER A 59 -2.28 6.79 -7.87
C SER A 59 -2.18 5.37 -7.30
N PHE A 60 -2.08 5.23 -5.98
CA PHE A 60 -2.18 3.91 -5.35
C PHE A 60 -3.60 3.32 -5.51
N SER A 61 -4.64 4.15 -5.43
CA SER A 61 -6.02 3.71 -5.67
C SER A 61 -6.24 3.18 -7.09
N ASP A 62 -5.56 3.75 -8.09
CA ASP A 62 -5.70 3.36 -9.51
C ASP A 62 -5.19 1.93 -9.78
N ILE A 63 -4.39 1.34 -8.87
CA ILE A 63 -3.97 -0.06 -8.96
C ILE A 63 -5.18 -1.01 -8.84
N PHE A 64 -6.20 -0.58 -8.10
CA PHE A 64 -7.30 -1.42 -7.62
C PHE A 64 -8.64 -1.06 -8.29
N ASP A 65 -8.58 -0.56 -9.53
CA ASP A 65 -9.75 -0.22 -10.36
C ASP A 65 -10.50 -1.45 -10.94
N GLY A 66 -10.03 -2.65 -10.62
CA GLY A 66 -10.55 -3.92 -11.15
C GLY A 66 -9.90 -4.40 -12.45
N ASN A 67 -9.09 -3.58 -13.13
CA ASN A 67 -8.40 -3.97 -14.38
C ASN A 67 -7.10 -4.73 -14.16
N GLY A 68 -6.72 -4.93 -12.89
CA GLY A 68 -5.54 -5.67 -12.46
C GLY A 68 -4.29 -4.80 -12.32
N GLY A 69 -4.44 -3.48 -12.15
CA GLY A 69 -3.32 -2.54 -11.97
C GLY A 69 -2.39 -2.52 -13.17
N VAL A 70 -2.84 -1.96 -14.29
CA VAL A 70 -2.06 -1.84 -15.53
C VAL A 70 -0.95 -0.82 -15.35
N MET A 71 0.30 -1.23 -15.55
CA MET A 71 1.48 -0.38 -15.45
C MET A 71 1.64 0.52 -16.68
N ALA A 72 2.14 1.73 -16.45
CA ALA A 72 2.52 2.63 -17.54
C ALA A 72 3.79 2.11 -18.25
N GLY A 73 3.60 1.39 -19.36
CA GLY A 73 4.69 0.89 -20.20
C GLY A 73 5.38 -0.36 -19.64
N THR A 74 6.67 -0.53 -19.98
CA THR A 74 7.45 -1.69 -19.55
C THR A 74 7.72 -1.63 -18.04
N PRO A 75 7.55 -2.73 -17.27
CA PRO A 75 7.78 -2.72 -15.83
C PRO A 75 9.22 -2.36 -15.49
N ARG A 76 9.41 -1.20 -14.87
CA ARG A 76 10.70 -0.71 -14.37
C ARG A 76 10.72 -0.84 -12.86
N ILE A 77 10.79 -2.07 -12.37
CA ILE A 77 10.77 -2.37 -10.93
C ILE A 77 12.17 -2.80 -10.49
N TYR A 78 12.62 -2.23 -9.39
CA TYR A 78 13.97 -2.42 -8.87
C TYR A 78 13.91 -2.96 -7.44
N SER A 79 14.88 -3.80 -7.09
CA SER A 79 15.12 -4.20 -5.71
C SER A 79 15.68 -3.02 -4.90
N PHE A 80 15.66 -3.13 -3.57
CA PHE A 80 16.33 -2.16 -2.70
C PHE A 80 17.86 -2.06 -2.93
N SER A 81 18.47 -3.05 -3.59
CA SER A 81 19.88 -3.01 -4.00
C SER A 81 20.10 -2.43 -5.40
N GLY A 82 19.08 -1.86 -6.03
CA GLY A 82 19.17 -1.20 -7.34
C GLY A 82 19.13 -2.15 -8.53
N LYS A 83 18.77 -3.43 -8.34
CA LYS A 83 18.72 -4.42 -9.43
C LYS A 83 17.36 -4.41 -10.09
N ASN A 84 17.33 -4.29 -11.42
CA ASN A 84 16.10 -4.39 -12.19
C ASN A 84 15.61 -5.85 -12.21
N ILE A 85 14.41 -6.11 -11.70
CA ILE A 85 13.89 -7.48 -11.56
C ILE A 85 13.62 -8.15 -12.92
N MET A 86 13.40 -7.37 -13.99
CA MET A 86 13.19 -7.89 -15.34
C MET A 86 14.46 -8.46 -15.96
N THR A 87 15.63 -7.88 -15.67
CA THR A 87 16.89 -8.25 -16.31
C THR A 87 17.84 -9.01 -15.40
N ASP A 88 17.76 -8.85 -14.08
CA ASP A 88 18.66 -9.52 -13.15
C ASP A 88 18.33 -11.02 -13.04
N PRO A 89 19.32 -11.92 -13.15
CA PRO A 89 19.12 -13.36 -13.10
C PRO A 89 18.73 -13.90 -11.71
N HIS A 90 18.86 -13.09 -10.65
CA HIS A 90 18.42 -13.47 -9.29
C HIS A 90 16.90 -13.72 -9.21
N TRP A 91 16.12 -13.14 -10.12
CA TRP A 91 14.70 -13.43 -10.31
C TRP A 91 14.49 -14.20 -11.62
N PRO A 92 14.73 -15.51 -11.67
CA PRO A 92 14.54 -16.28 -12.90
C PRO A 92 13.07 -16.27 -13.35
N GLN A 93 12.15 -16.26 -12.39
CA GLN A 93 10.71 -16.15 -12.62
C GLN A 93 10.26 -14.69 -12.41
N LYS A 94 9.74 -14.06 -13.47
CA LYS A 94 9.30 -12.65 -13.48
C LYS A 94 7.88 -12.51 -12.94
N LEU A 95 7.64 -13.10 -11.77
CA LEU A 95 6.35 -13.20 -11.10
C LEU A 95 6.40 -12.47 -9.76
N ILE A 96 5.27 -11.92 -9.34
CA ILE A 96 5.09 -11.22 -8.07
C ILE A 96 3.95 -11.84 -7.28
N TRP A 97 4.18 -12.22 -6.03
CA TRP A 97 3.12 -12.60 -5.10
C TRP A 97 2.29 -11.38 -4.67
N HIS A 98 0.96 -11.51 -4.62
CA HIS A 98 0.07 -10.48 -4.06
C HIS A 98 -1.10 -11.05 -3.24
N GLY A 99 -1.66 -12.20 -3.63
CA GLY A 99 -2.70 -12.91 -2.87
C GLY A 99 -4.08 -12.23 -2.84
N SER A 100 -4.36 -11.34 -3.78
CA SER A 100 -5.58 -10.53 -3.80
C SER A 100 -6.35 -10.68 -5.11
N HIS A 101 -7.63 -10.32 -5.08
CA HIS A 101 -8.40 -10.04 -6.29
C HIS A 101 -7.93 -8.74 -6.95
N ALA A 102 -8.44 -8.46 -8.15
CA ALA A 102 -8.04 -7.31 -8.96
C ALA A 102 -8.43 -5.95 -8.31
N GLY A 103 -9.46 -5.92 -7.46
CA GLY A 103 -9.84 -4.76 -6.64
C GLY A 103 -9.07 -4.66 -5.32
N GLY A 104 -8.10 -5.57 -5.08
CA GLY A 104 -7.30 -5.57 -3.86
C GLY A 104 -7.95 -6.29 -2.68
N GLU A 105 -9.16 -6.81 -2.85
CA GLU A 105 -9.81 -7.65 -1.84
C GLU A 105 -9.00 -8.92 -1.59
N ARG A 106 -8.95 -9.33 -0.33
CA ARG A 106 -8.25 -10.56 0.09
C ARG A 106 -8.84 -11.80 -0.60
N ALA A 107 -7.99 -12.57 -1.27
CA ALA A 107 -8.36 -13.86 -1.83
C ALA A 107 -8.05 -14.96 -0.80
N LEU A 108 -9.00 -15.22 0.10
CA LEU A 108 -8.81 -16.07 1.29
C LEU A 108 -8.42 -17.52 0.96
N ASP A 109 -8.71 -17.99 -0.25
CA ASP A 109 -8.37 -19.31 -0.77
C ASP A 109 -6.97 -19.36 -1.41
N THR A 110 -6.37 -18.20 -1.72
CA THR A 110 -5.22 -18.08 -2.63
C THR A 110 -4.18 -17.06 -2.14
N PHE A 111 -3.82 -17.17 -0.86
CA PHE A 111 -2.75 -16.40 -0.21
C PHE A 111 -1.77 -17.26 0.60
N CYS A 112 -1.54 -18.52 0.18
CA CYS A 112 -0.59 -19.45 0.79
C CYS A 112 -0.78 -19.65 2.31
N GLU A 113 -2.03 -19.83 2.74
CA GLU A 113 -2.40 -19.93 4.16
C GLU A 113 -1.81 -18.77 4.97
N GLU A 114 -2.09 -17.54 4.52
CA GLU A 114 -1.54 -16.33 5.10
C GLU A 114 0.00 -16.25 4.99
N TRP A 115 0.54 -16.72 3.87
CA TRP A 115 1.98 -16.77 3.56
C TRP A 115 2.81 -17.64 4.52
N GLN A 116 2.14 -18.59 5.20
CA GLN A 116 2.77 -19.52 6.12
C GLN A 116 3.12 -20.86 5.45
N SER A 117 2.37 -21.27 4.44
CA SER A 117 2.58 -22.54 3.74
C SER A 117 3.59 -22.40 2.59
N SER A 118 4.41 -23.42 2.44
CA SER A 118 5.23 -23.70 1.25
C SER A 118 4.87 -25.04 0.61
N GLU A 119 3.69 -25.59 0.94
CA GLU A 119 3.24 -26.87 0.42
C GLU A 119 2.90 -26.77 -1.08
N PRO A 120 3.17 -27.82 -1.88
CA PRO A 120 2.83 -27.85 -3.29
C PRO A 120 1.32 -27.81 -3.58
N THR A 121 0.50 -28.18 -2.60
CA THR A 121 -0.97 -28.22 -2.70
C THR A 121 -1.60 -26.88 -2.42
N SER A 122 -1.02 -26.07 -1.53
CA SER A 122 -1.47 -24.72 -1.22
C SER A 122 -1.24 -23.78 -2.41
N ARG A 123 -2.12 -22.79 -2.57
CA ARG A 123 -2.10 -21.86 -3.70
C ARG A 123 -1.98 -20.40 -3.25
N GLY A 124 -1.32 -19.61 -4.09
CA GLY A 124 -1.21 -18.16 -3.97
C GLY A 124 -1.58 -17.47 -5.29
N MET A 125 -2.09 -16.25 -5.21
CA MET A 125 -2.22 -15.37 -6.38
C MET A 125 -0.91 -14.64 -6.63
N ALA A 126 -0.44 -14.72 -7.87
CA ALA A 126 0.69 -13.96 -8.37
C ALA A 126 0.38 -13.33 -9.72
N SER A 127 1.20 -12.36 -10.11
CA SER A 127 1.10 -11.70 -11.41
C SER A 127 2.41 -11.80 -12.19
N SER A 128 2.32 -12.17 -13.47
CA SER A 128 3.44 -12.10 -14.41
C SER A 128 3.73 -10.67 -14.79
N LEU A 129 4.99 -10.23 -14.65
CA LEU A 129 5.41 -8.90 -15.09
C LEU A 129 5.29 -8.71 -16.60
N TYR A 130 5.36 -9.79 -17.38
CA TYR A 130 5.13 -9.74 -18.83
C TYR A 130 3.69 -9.37 -19.20
N SER A 131 2.74 -9.52 -18.27
CA SER A 131 1.36 -9.10 -18.50
C SER A 131 1.15 -7.59 -18.41
N HIS A 132 2.17 -6.84 -17.97
CA HIS A 132 2.09 -5.40 -17.65
C HIS A 132 1.02 -5.07 -16.59
N LYS A 133 0.55 -6.07 -15.84
CA LYS A 133 -0.41 -5.92 -14.75
C LYS A 133 0.23 -6.30 -13.42
N LEU A 134 -0.12 -5.58 -12.37
CA LEU A 134 0.37 -5.89 -11.02
C LEU A 134 -0.44 -6.98 -10.33
N LEU A 135 -1.73 -7.09 -10.67
CA LEU A 135 -2.70 -7.98 -10.04
C LEU A 135 -3.36 -8.91 -11.06
N SER A 136 -2.60 -9.43 -12.03
CA SER A 136 -3.10 -10.54 -12.85
C SER A 136 -3.52 -11.71 -11.95
N GLN A 137 -4.60 -12.38 -12.34
CA GLN A 137 -5.28 -13.33 -11.47
C GLN A 137 -4.76 -14.76 -11.68
N GLU A 138 -3.43 -14.94 -11.59
CA GLU A 138 -2.77 -16.22 -11.86
C GLU A 138 -2.50 -17.00 -10.55
N ARG A 139 -2.84 -18.29 -10.54
CA ARG A 139 -2.73 -19.15 -9.35
C ARG A 139 -1.49 -20.04 -9.44
N TYR A 140 -0.60 -19.91 -8.47
CA TYR A 140 0.63 -20.69 -8.39
C TYR A 140 0.74 -21.47 -7.09
N SER A 141 1.54 -22.54 -7.12
CA SER A 141 1.85 -23.34 -5.95
C SER A 141 2.79 -22.59 -5.00
N CYS A 142 2.56 -22.69 -3.69
CA CYS A 142 3.25 -21.91 -2.66
C CYS A 142 4.72 -22.34 -2.43
N ASN A 143 5.14 -23.47 -2.99
CA ASN A 143 6.55 -23.87 -3.03
C ASN A 143 7.39 -23.08 -4.06
N ASN A 144 6.80 -22.18 -4.84
CA ASN A 144 7.53 -21.31 -5.76
C ASN A 144 8.15 -20.09 -5.06
N HIS A 145 9.26 -19.60 -5.64
CA HIS A 145 9.99 -18.44 -5.15
C HIS A 145 9.84 -17.26 -6.11
N PHE A 146 8.85 -16.41 -5.86
CA PHE A 146 8.60 -15.20 -6.65
C PHE A 146 8.99 -13.93 -5.90
N ALA A 147 9.02 -12.81 -6.62
CA ALA A 147 9.26 -11.51 -6.02
C ALA A 147 8.12 -11.13 -5.06
N VAL A 148 8.46 -10.35 -4.04
CA VAL A 148 7.51 -9.68 -3.16
C VAL A 148 7.83 -8.19 -3.25
N LEU A 149 6.84 -7.38 -3.61
CA LEU A 149 7.01 -5.94 -3.66
C LEU A 149 6.85 -5.34 -2.26
N CYS A 150 7.49 -4.20 -2.06
CA CYS A 150 7.35 -3.39 -0.86
C CYS A 150 6.85 -2.01 -1.26
N ILE A 151 5.89 -1.47 -0.51
CA ILE A 151 5.28 -0.16 -0.74
C ILE A 151 5.52 0.74 0.47
N GLU A 152 5.75 2.03 0.24
CA GLU A 152 5.77 3.03 1.32
C GLU A 152 4.33 3.22 1.83
N ALA A 153 4.03 2.70 3.02
CA ALA A 153 2.67 2.68 3.59
C ALA A 153 2.19 4.05 4.07
N THR A 154 3.13 4.97 4.34
CA THR A 154 2.85 6.32 4.82
C THR A 154 3.82 7.30 4.17
N SER A 155 3.29 8.34 3.51
CA SER A 155 4.12 9.37 2.90
C SER A 155 4.80 10.23 3.96
N THR A 156 6.08 10.54 3.77
CA THR A 156 6.78 11.52 4.61
C THR A 156 6.48 12.97 4.22
N VAL A 157 5.77 13.19 3.11
CA VAL A 157 5.38 14.53 2.61
C VAL A 157 4.53 15.28 3.64
N ASN A 158 3.58 14.60 4.26
CA ASN A 158 2.74 15.17 5.31
C ASN A 158 3.52 15.44 6.62
N ALA A 159 4.53 14.64 6.92
CA ALA A 159 5.40 14.87 8.08
C ALA A 159 6.35 16.06 7.86
N ARG A 160 6.81 16.30 6.62
CA ARG A 160 7.58 17.50 6.25
C ARG A 160 6.71 18.75 6.28
N ARG A 161 5.54 18.74 5.63
CA ARG A 161 4.58 19.85 5.72
C ARG A 161 4.22 20.18 7.16
N LYS A 162 3.93 19.17 7.99
CA LYS A 162 3.65 19.35 9.42
C LYS A 162 4.85 19.89 10.19
N ARG A 163 6.09 19.45 9.89
CA ARG A 163 7.30 20.03 10.49
C ARG A 163 7.55 21.46 10.03
N ASP A 164 7.30 21.76 8.76
CA ASP A 164 7.48 23.08 8.19
C ASP A 164 6.41 24.06 8.73
N THR A 165 5.15 23.64 8.89
CA THR A 165 4.13 24.43 9.61
C THR A 165 4.44 24.55 11.10
N ILE A 166 4.89 23.50 11.81
CA ILE A 166 5.33 23.62 13.21
C ILE A 166 6.50 24.61 13.33
N ARG A 167 7.44 24.59 12.38
CA ARG A 167 8.61 25.49 12.39
C ARG A 167 8.20 26.94 12.11
N TYR A 168 7.25 27.15 11.20
CA TYR A 168 6.65 28.47 10.92
C TYR A 168 5.81 28.98 12.11
N ASN A 169 5.01 28.12 12.73
CA ASN A 169 4.21 28.46 13.92
C ASN A 169 5.08 28.68 15.17
N SER A 170 6.28 28.10 15.25
CA SER A 170 7.23 28.37 16.35
C SER A 170 7.82 29.78 16.32
N THR A 171 7.75 30.46 15.17
CA THR A 171 8.18 31.86 15.01
C THR A 171 7.04 32.88 15.10
N GLY A 172 5.80 32.41 15.20
CA GLY A 172 4.61 33.25 15.39
C GLY A 172 3.95 32.91 16.72
N LEU A 173 4.29 33.67 17.77
CA LEU A 173 3.35 33.84 18.88
C LEU A 173 2.04 34.32 18.28
N LEU A 174 0.97 33.54 18.41
CA LEU A 174 -0.44 33.91 18.63
C LEU A 174 -1.34 32.68 18.36
N ASP A 175 -1.83 32.10 19.45
CA ASP A 175 -3.15 31.49 19.67
C ASP A 175 -3.75 30.54 18.60
N ASP A 176 -3.60 29.22 18.80
CA ASP A 176 -4.27 28.15 18.04
C ASP A 176 -5.18 27.31 18.98
N GLU A 177 -5.66 27.90 20.08
CA GLU A 177 -6.67 27.31 20.98
C GLU A 177 -8.12 27.69 20.59
N ASP A 178 -8.36 28.22 19.38
CA ASP A 178 -9.69 28.78 19.01
C ASP A 178 -10.54 27.91 18.05
N TYR A 179 -10.16 26.63 17.83
CA TYR A 179 -10.89 25.73 16.90
C TYR A 179 -11.17 24.32 17.45
N LEU A 180 -11.43 24.21 18.76
CA LEU A 180 -12.13 23.06 19.32
C LEU A 180 -13.41 23.55 19.99
N TYR A 181 -14.55 23.37 19.31
CA TYR A 181 -15.87 23.55 19.90
C TYR A 181 -15.91 22.83 21.25
N ASN A 182 -16.28 23.55 22.30
CA ASN A 182 -16.41 22.95 23.62
C ASN A 182 -17.58 21.95 23.62
N ALA A 183 -17.62 21.09 24.64
CA ALA A 183 -18.59 19.99 24.69
C ALA A 183 -20.06 20.47 24.64
N GLU A 184 -20.34 21.70 25.06
CA GLU A 184 -21.69 22.27 25.08
C GLU A 184 -22.12 22.75 23.69
N GLU A 185 -21.22 23.40 22.94
CA GLU A 185 -21.47 23.82 21.55
C GLU A 185 -21.66 22.62 20.61
N TYR A 186 -20.91 21.54 20.83
CA TYR A 186 -21.07 20.31 20.05
C TYR A 186 -22.44 19.66 20.29
N GLN A 187 -22.94 19.70 21.53
CA GLN A 187 -24.26 19.17 21.87
C GLN A 187 -25.39 20.02 21.28
N GLN A 188 -25.23 21.35 21.22
CA GLN A 188 -26.21 22.22 20.55
C GLN A 188 -26.28 21.94 19.05
N LEU A 189 -25.14 21.76 18.38
CA LEU A 189 -25.11 21.44 16.95
C LEU A 189 -25.78 20.08 16.64
N LEU A 190 -25.55 19.07 17.49
CA LEU A 190 -26.21 17.77 17.35
C LEU A 190 -27.74 17.90 17.52
N ASN A 191 -28.19 18.67 18.50
CA ASN A 191 -29.62 18.90 18.70
C ASN A 191 -30.27 19.61 17.51
N GLU A 192 -29.58 20.56 16.87
CA GLU A 192 -30.07 21.23 15.66
C GLU A 192 -30.16 20.28 14.45
N ILE A 193 -29.21 19.35 14.30
CA ILE A 193 -29.22 18.36 13.21
C ILE A 193 -30.37 17.35 13.40
N PHE A 194 -30.62 16.91 14.63
CA PHE A 194 -31.67 15.92 14.92
C PHE A 194 -33.06 16.52 15.14
N ALA A 195 -33.18 17.85 15.22
CA ALA A 195 -34.45 18.56 15.33
C ALA A 195 -35.12 18.85 13.97
N GLN A 196 -34.48 18.55 12.84
CA GLN A 196 -35.11 18.75 11.53
C GLN A 196 -36.20 17.70 11.28
N PRO A 197 -37.46 18.08 11.06
CA PRO A 197 -38.49 17.12 10.71
C PRO A 197 -38.20 16.57 9.31
N PHE A 198 -38.28 15.24 9.17
CA PHE A 198 -38.24 14.57 7.86
C PHE A 198 -39.25 15.23 6.94
N ARG A 199 -38.78 15.88 5.86
CA ARG A 199 -39.65 16.29 4.77
C ARG A 199 -40.11 15.03 4.05
N GLU A 200 -41.38 14.67 4.24
CA GLU A 200 -42.07 13.69 3.40
C GLU A 200 -42.15 14.22 1.96
N THR A 201 -41.61 13.45 1.02
CA THR A 201 -42.06 13.38 -0.38
C THR A 201 -41.96 11.94 -0.83
#